data_AF-A0A4U7BT00-F1
#
_entry.id   AF-A0A4U7BT00-F1
#
_cell.length_a   1.000
_cell.length_b   1.000
_cell.length_c   1.000
_cell.angle_alpha   90.00
_cell.angle_beta   90.00
_cell.angle_gamma   90.00
#
_symmetry.space_group_name_H-M   'P 1'
#
loop_
_entity.id
_entity.type
_entity.pdbx_description
1 polymer ?
#
loop_
_entity_poly.entity_id
_entity_poly.type
_entity_poly.pdbx_seq_one_letter_code
_entity_poly.pdbx_strand_id
1 'polypeptide(L)'
;MNIHRALAEVQDLKEHLGEEFRGRVAYNFTDTPEVRFEGFQFPPGWKNTRGSRHGRVLFELPESYPDHPPHVYVDGEMRFEGGRPAAMAPARQDGDSKWVPLSVFPSERNWDPEANSLTTAVTQLMEVLQAPDREIPIESDAERTNDTDEHAEPSEANDDRTDESSEGSEQ
;
A
#
# COMPACT_ATOMS: atom_id res chain seq x y z
N MET A 1 -10.92 12.61 5.91
CA MET A 1 -10.32 11.48 6.66
C MET A 1 -11.33 10.91 7.64
N ASN A 2 -11.41 9.59 7.77
CA ASN A 2 -12.25 8.94 8.77
C ASN A 2 -11.54 8.85 10.14
N ILE A 3 -11.72 9.88 10.99
CA ILE A 3 -11.08 9.98 12.31
C ILE A 3 -11.47 8.81 13.23
N HIS A 4 -12.73 8.39 13.22
CA HIS A 4 -13.21 7.29 14.08
C HIS A 4 -12.47 5.99 13.78
N ARG A 5 -12.27 5.70 12.50
CA ARG A 5 -11.48 4.54 12.06
C ARG A 5 -10.02 4.66 12.48
N ALA A 6 -9.37 5.80 12.20
CA ALA A 6 -7.97 6.01 12.58
C ALA A 6 -7.74 5.89 14.10
N LEU A 7 -8.67 6.39 14.92
CA LEU A 7 -8.62 6.24 16.38
C LEU A 7 -8.72 4.79 16.83
N ALA A 8 -9.65 4.02 16.26
CA ALA A 8 -9.78 2.59 16.58
C ALA A 8 -8.50 1.83 16.21
N GLU A 9 -7.97 2.05 15.01
CA GLU A 9 -6.76 1.39 14.54
C GLU A 9 -5.52 1.75 15.36
N VAL A 10 -5.41 2.97 15.89
CA VAL A 10 -4.31 3.32 16.80
C VAL A 10 -4.39 2.55 18.13
N GLN A 11 -5.60 2.29 18.64
CA GLN A 11 -5.75 1.50 19.85
C GLN A 11 -5.37 0.05 19.59
N ASP A 12 -5.86 -0.54 18.50
CA ASP A 12 -5.50 -1.89 18.08
C ASP A 12 -3.98 -2.01 17.87
N LEU A 13 -3.36 -1.01 17.24
CA LEU A 13 -1.92 -0.95 17.04
C LEU A 13 -1.14 -0.92 18.37
N LYS A 14 -1.61 -0.14 19.35
CA LYS A 14 -0.98 -0.08 20.69
C LYS A 14 -1.09 -1.40 21.43
N GLU A 15 -2.19 -2.13 21.25
CA GLU A 15 -2.36 -3.48 21.80
C GLU A 15 -1.44 -4.48 21.07
N HIS A 16 -1.36 -4.39 19.75
CA HIS A 16 -0.53 -5.25 18.91
C HIS A 16 0.97 -5.14 19.21
N LEU A 17 1.48 -3.92 19.39
CA LEU A 17 2.90 -3.67 19.66
C LEU A 17 3.34 -4.06 21.08
N GLY A 18 2.39 -4.36 21.97
CA GLY A 18 2.66 -4.73 23.35
C GLY A 18 3.21 -3.58 24.21
N GLU A 19 3.59 -3.91 25.46
CA GLU A 19 3.95 -2.90 26.45
C GLU A 19 5.24 -2.13 26.15
N GLU A 20 6.16 -2.71 25.36
CA GLU A 20 7.45 -2.08 25.03
C GLU A 20 7.30 -0.78 24.22
N PHE A 21 6.22 -0.68 23.44
CA PHE A 21 5.87 0.50 22.65
C PHE A 21 4.77 1.35 23.31
N ARG A 22 4.23 0.92 24.44
CA ARG A 22 3.18 1.63 25.18
C ARG A 22 3.77 2.92 25.76
N GLY A 23 3.34 4.07 25.22
CA GLY A 23 3.89 5.39 25.56
C GLY A 23 4.92 5.93 24.56
N ARG A 24 5.30 5.13 23.56
CA ARG A 24 6.14 5.54 22.44
C ARG A 24 5.34 5.88 21.18
N VAL A 25 4.05 5.56 21.15
CA VAL A 25 3.13 5.90 20.06
C VAL A 25 2.36 7.18 20.40
N ALA A 26 2.66 8.26 19.71
CA ALA A 26 1.92 9.53 19.72
C ALA A 26 1.07 9.64 18.45
N TYR A 27 -0.01 10.41 18.49
CA TYR A 27 -0.84 10.68 17.30
C TYR A 27 -1.49 12.05 17.40
N ASN A 28 -1.76 12.68 16.26
CA ASN A 28 -2.55 13.89 16.10
C ASN A 28 -3.49 13.67 14.91
N PHE A 29 -4.80 13.88 15.05
CA PHE A 29 -5.77 13.73 13.97
C PHE A 29 -6.56 15.02 13.67
N THR A 30 -6.16 16.16 14.23
CA THR A 30 -6.89 17.43 14.08
C THR A 30 -6.36 18.28 12.94
N ASP A 31 -5.03 18.53 12.90
CA ASP A 31 -4.42 19.48 11.97
C ASP A 31 -3.71 18.75 10.83
N THR A 32 -2.63 18.05 11.18
CA THR A 32 -1.89 17.17 10.28
C THR A 32 -2.08 15.75 10.81
N PRO A 33 -2.97 14.95 10.21
CA PRO A 33 -3.20 13.60 10.67
C PRO A 33 -1.94 12.75 10.61
N GLU A 34 -1.45 12.34 11.77
CA GLU A 34 -0.22 11.59 11.90
C GLU A 34 -0.20 10.65 13.09
N VAL A 35 0.57 9.58 12.96
CA VAL A 35 0.95 8.64 14.02
C VAL A 35 2.46 8.55 14.06
N ARG A 36 3.04 8.78 15.23
CA ARG A 36 4.49 8.87 15.44
C ARG A 36 4.96 7.83 16.45
N PHE A 37 6.04 7.14 16.12
CA PHE A 37 6.72 6.18 16.97
C PHE A 37 8.04 6.78 17.44
N GLU A 38 8.12 7.09 18.73
CA GLU A 38 9.31 7.60 19.40
C GLU A 38 10.18 6.44 19.90
N GLY A 39 11.45 6.38 19.50
CA GLY A 39 12.33 5.30 19.94
C GLY A 39 11.97 3.93 19.38
N PHE A 40 11.54 3.89 18.11
CA PHE A 40 11.37 2.67 17.33
C PHE A 40 12.73 1.97 17.16
N GLN A 41 12.79 0.67 17.47
CA GLN A 41 14.01 -0.12 17.31
C GLN A 41 14.09 -0.69 15.88
N PHE A 42 14.94 -0.11 15.04
CA PHE A 42 15.16 -0.58 13.68
C PHE A 42 15.87 -1.95 13.68
N PRO A 43 15.67 -2.81 12.66
CA PRO A 43 16.36 -4.11 12.52
C PRO A 43 17.90 -4.00 12.55
N PRO A 44 18.63 -5.12 12.69
CA PRO A 44 20.09 -5.14 12.52
C PRO A 44 20.52 -4.49 11.19
N GLY A 45 21.72 -3.91 11.16
CA GLY A 45 22.24 -3.17 10.00
C GLY A 45 21.88 -1.67 10.02
N TRP A 46 20.76 -1.29 10.63
CA TRP A 46 20.37 0.11 10.78
C TRP A 46 21.09 0.82 11.93
N LYS A 47 21.60 2.03 11.71
CA LYS A 47 22.18 2.88 12.76
C LYS A 47 21.93 4.35 12.46
N ASN A 48 21.72 5.15 13.51
CA ASN A 48 21.81 6.60 13.43
C ASN A 48 23.28 7.07 13.58
N THR A 49 23.50 8.39 13.50
CA THR A 49 24.80 9.05 13.64
C THR A 49 25.49 8.78 14.99
N ARG A 50 24.72 8.42 16.01
CA ARG A 50 25.19 8.07 17.37
C ARG A 50 25.49 6.57 17.53
N GLY A 51 25.32 5.77 16.47
CA GLY A 51 25.52 4.32 16.50
C GLY A 51 24.38 3.51 17.12
N SER A 52 23.24 4.16 17.46
CA SER A 52 22.06 3.49 18.01
C SER A 52 21.13 2.98 16.90
N ARG A 53 20.44 1.88 17.18
CA ARG A 53 19.34 1.33 16.35
C ARG A 53 17.99 1.99 16.63
N HIS A 54 17.90 2.85 17.64
CA HIS A 54 16.66 3.53 17.99
C HIS A 54 16.53 4.82 17.21
N GLY A 55 15.37 5.01 16.57
CA GLY A 55 15.03 6.20 15.80
C GLY A 55 13.55 6.51 15.90
N ARG A 56 13.09 7.41 15.02
CA ARG A 56 11.69 7.80 14.93
C ARG A 56 11.08 7.33 13.62
N VAL A 57 9.79 7.01 13.67
CA VAL A 57 8.97 6.69 12.49
C VAL A 57 7.72 7.56 12.54
N LEU A 58 7.31 8.08 11.39
CA LEU A 58 6.14 8.92 11.22
C LEU A 58 5.27 8.34 10.11
N PHE A 59 4.00 8.10 10.42
CA PHE A 59 2.95 7.81 9.46
C PHE A 59 2.09 9.05 9.31
N GLU A 60 2.11 9.68 8.14
CA GLU A 60 1.15 10.73 7.81
C GLU A 60 -0.07 10.09 7.13
N LEU A 61 -1.24 10.36 7.66
CA LEU A 61 -2.50 9.87 7.10
C LEU A 61 -3.01 10.90 6.10
N PRO A 62 -3.20 10.53 4.82
CA PRO A 62 -3.78 11.45 3.86
C PRO A 62 -5.24 11.77 4.24
N GLU A 63 -5.77 12.87 3.73
CA GLU A 63 -7.19 13.21 3.94
C GLU A 63 -8.13 12.12 3.42
N SER A 64 -7.72 11.38 2.40
CA SER A 64 -8.44 10.25 1.83
C SER A 64 -8.27 8.95 2.62
N TYR A 65 -7.52 8.92 3.73
CA TYR A 65 -7.42 7.72 4.55
C TYR A 65 -8.81 7.29 5.05
N PRO A 66 -9.17 6.00 4.88
CA PRO A 66 -8.34 4.85 4.55
C PRO A 66 -8.27 4.47 3.06
N ASP A 67 -8.91 5.20 2.16
CA ASP A 67 -8.93 4.88 0.72
C ASP A 67 -7.53 4.90 0.09
N HIS A 68 -6.61 5.66 0.69
CA HIS A 68 -5.19 5.70 0.33
C HIS A 68 -4.31 5.32 1.54
N PRO A 69 -3.15 4.68 1.30
CA PRO A 69 -2.25 4.27 2.37
C PRO A 69 -1.61 5.46 3.09
N PRO A 70 -1.09 5.26 4.31
CA PRO A 70 -0.31 6.27 5.00
C PRO A 70 1.05 6.49 4.30
N HIS A 71 1.52 7.74 4.29
CA HIS A 71 2.89 8.05 3.89
C HIS A 71 3.84 7.77 5.06
N VAL A 72 4.86 6.97 4.82
CA VAL A 72 5.79 6.54 5.87
C VAL A 72 7.11 7.28 5.77
N TYR A 73 7.59 7.78 6.90
CA TYR A 73 8.87 8.45 7.04
C TYR A 73 9.66 7.88 8.20
N VAL A 74 10.98 7.89 8.05
CA VAL A 74 11.94 7.52 9.09
C VAL A 74 12.82 8.71 9.44
N ASP A 75 13.42 8.67 10.62
CA ASP A 75 14.37 9.69 11.05
C ASP A 75 15.53 9.83 10.05
N GLY A 76 15.83 11.07 9.65
CA GLY A 76 16.81 11.38 8.62
C GLY A 76 18.26 11.07 8.97
N GLU A 77 18.55 10.73 10.22
CA GLU A 77 19.84 10.21 10.67
C GLU A 77 20.01 8.71 10.43
N MET A 78 18.93 7.96 10.22
CA MET A 78 18.99 6.50 10.06
C MET A 78 19.64 6.10 8.75
N ARG A 79 20.57 5.15 8.83
CA ARG A 79 21.30 4.56 7.70
C ARG A 79 21.30 3.05 7.81
N PHE A 80 21.14 2.35 6.69
CA PHE A 80 21.33 0.90 6.61
C PHE A 80 22.75 0.62 6.12
N GLU A 81 23.53 -0.15 6.89
CA GLU A 81 24.93 -0.47 6.57
C GLU A 81 25.81 0.76 6.27
N GLY A 82 25.48 1.90 6.88
CA GLY A 82 26.17 3.18 6.69
C GLY A 82 25.70 4.01 5.49
N GLY A 83 24.85 3.45 4.63
CA GLY A 83 24.27 4.11 3.45
C GLY A 83 22.80 4.49 3.59
N ARG A 84 22.27 5.17 2.57
CA ARG A 84 20.82 5.32 2.37
C ARG A 84 20.37 4.25 1.37
N PRO A 85 19.46 3.33 1.73
CA PRO A 85 18.93 2.34 0.82
C PRO A 85 18.04 2.97 -0.27
N ALA A 86 17.81 2.23 -1.35
CA ALA A 86 17.01 2.70 -2.49
C ALA A 86 15.55 3.06 -2.12
N ALA A 87 14.98 2.37 -1.12
CA ALA A 87 13.64 2.65 -0.62
C ALA A 87 13.50 4.05 0.04
N MET A 88 14.61 4.72 0.35
CA MET A 88 14.63 6.04 0.98
C MET A 88 14.78 7.18 -0.04
N ALA A 89 13.79 8.07 -0.07
CA ALA A 89 13.80 9.26 -0.92
C ALA A 89 14.62 10.42 -0.30
N PRO A 90 14.80 11.55 -0.99
CA PRO A 90 15.43 12.73 -0.39
C PRO A 90 14.71 13.19 0.89
N ALA A 91 15.50 13.60 1.88
CA ALA A 91 14.97 14.05 3.16
C ALA A 91 14.20 15.37 3.02
N ARG A 92 13.07 15.47 3.70
CA ARG A 92 12.37 16.74 3.97
C ARG A 92 12.73 17.25 5.37
N GLN A 93 12.83 18.57 5.51
CA GLN A 93 12.99 19.23 6.80
C GLN A 93 11.62 19.70 7.27
N ASP A 94 11.26 19.38 8.50
CA ASP A 94 10.02 19.81 9.14
C ASP A 94 10.33 20.31 10.56
N GLY A 95 10.32 21.63 10.74
CA GLY A 95 10.86 22.27 11.94
C GLY A 95 12.30 21.85 12.22
N ASP A 96 12.57 21.41 13.45
CA ASP A 96 13.88 20.85 13.86
C ASP A 96 14.08 19.38 13.45
N SER A 97 13.04 18.73 12.92
CA SER A 97 13.10 17.31 12.55
C SER A 97 13.43 17.13 11.07
N LYS A 98 14.24 16.11 10.79
CA LYS A 98 14.54 15.68 9.43
C LYS A 98 13.89 14.34 9.19
N TRP A 99 13.00 14.28 8.21
CA TRP A 99 12.25 13.08 7.86
C TRP A 99 12.67 12.60 6.47
N VAL A 100 12.88 11.30 6.33
CA VAL A 100 13.15 10.69 5.03
C VAL A 100 11.96 9.81 4.66
N PRO A 101 11.31 10.05 3.51
CA PRO A 101 10.25 9.18 3.02
C PRO A 101 10.82 7.78 2.78
N LEU A 102 10.07 6.76 3.20
CA LEU A 102 10.38 5.37 3.00
C LEU A 102 9.25 4.73 2.19
N SER A 103 9.60 4.10 1.08
CA SER A 103 8.64 3.41 0.21
C SER A 103 8.20 2.10 0.86
N VAL A 104 7.13 2.15 1.66
CA VAL A 104 6.54 0.97 2.33
C VAL A 104 5.52 0.27 1.43
N PHE A 105 4.76 1.04 0.66
CA PHE A 105 3.80 0.53 -0.31
C PHE A 105 4.34 0.82 -1.71
N PRO A 106 4.81 -0.20 -2.45
CA PRO A 106 5.42 -0.02 -3.78
C PRO A 106 4.42 0.53 -4.81
N SER A 107 3.13 0.24 -4.62
CA SER A 107 2.04 0.86 -5.36
C SER A 107 0.82 1.00 -4.45
N GLU A 108 -0.05 1.97 -4.74
CA GLU A 108 -1.31 2.13 -4.00
C GLU A 108 -2.23 0.92 -4.15
N ARG A 109 -2.07 0.09 -5.20
CA ARG A 109 -2.83 -1.15 -5.39
C ARG A 109 -2.53 -2.22 -4.34
N ASN A 110 -1.39 -2.11 -3.66
CA ASN A 110 -1.01 -3.01 -2.57
C ASN A 110 -1.72 -2.65 -1.25
N TRP A 111 -2.58 -1.63 -1.26
CA TRP A 111 -3.38 -1.21 -0.12
C TRP A 111 -4.86 -1.51 -0.38
N ASP A 112 -5.43 -2.41 0.42
CA ASP A 112 -6.85 -2.69 0.47
C ASP A 112 -7.48 -1.85 1.60
N PRO A 113 -8.30 -0.83 1.28
CA PRO A 113 -8.90 0.03 2.28
C PRO A 113 -9.91 -0.72 3.16
N GLU A 114 -10.42 -1.91 2.81
CA GLU A 114 -11.32 -2.67 3.67
C GLU A 114 -10.58 -3.64 4.59
N ALA A 115 -9.44 -4.18 4.14
CA ALA A 115 -8.66 -5.17 4.90
C ALA A 115 -7.44 -4.59 5.63
N ASN A 116 -6.90 -3.46 5.20
CA ASN A 116 -5.65 -2.91 5.72
C ASN A 116 -5.88 -1.82 6.77
N SER A 117 -4.92 -1.73 7.70
CA SER A 117 -4.95 -0.83 8.85
C SER A 117 -3.55 -0.31 9.18
N LEU A 118 -3.45 0.57 10.17
CA LEU A 118 -2.15 0.99 10.71
C LEU A 118 -1.28 -0.18 11.20
N THR A 119 -1.88 -1.25 11.72
CA THR A 119 -1.15 -2.46 12.10
C THR A 119 -0.53 -3.14 10.87
N THR A 120 -1.28 -3.26 9.78
CA THR A 120 -0.78 -3.76 8.50
C THR A 120 0.38 -2.91 7.98
N ALA A 121 0.27 -1.58 8.08
CA ALA A 121 1.32 -0.66 7.68
C ALA A 121 2.61 -0.82 8.50
N VAL A 122 2.50 -1.11 9.81
CA VAL A 122 3.68 -1.43 10.65
C VAL A 122 4.29 -2.77 10.27
N THR A 123 3.50 -3.79 9.98
CA THR A 123 4.01 -5.08 9.49
C THR A 123 4.81 -4.90 8.20
N GLN A 124 4.24 -4.18 7.23
CA GLN A 124 4.90 -3.91 5.95
C GLN A 124 6.18 -3.06 6.12
N LEU A 125 6.14 -2.06 7.00
CA LEU A 125 7.34 -1.31 7.38
C LEU A 125 8.45 -2.25 7.87
N MET A 126 8.13 -3.20 8.75
CA MET A 126 9.13 -4.14 9.27
C MET A 126 9.74 -5.02 8.17
N GLU A 127 8.93 -5.45 7.20
CA GLU A 127 9.42 -6.23 6.05
C GLU A 127 10.39 -5.41 5.19
N VAL A 128 10.03 -4.16 4.86
CA VAL A 128 10.90 -3.26 4.09
C VAL A 128 12.19 -2.94 4.85
N LEU A 129 12.12 -2.69 6.16
CA LEU A 129 13.32 -2.42 6.96
C LEU A 129 14.26 -3.64 7.09
N GLN A 130 13.76 -4.86 6.95
CA GLN A 130 14.59 -6.08 6.97
C GLN A 130 15.35 -6.29 5.65
N ALA A 131 14.83 -5.79 4.53
CA ALA A 131 15.44 -5.93 3.22
C ALA A 131 15.29 -4.65 2.37
N PRO A 132 15.91 -3.53 2.79
CA PRO A 132 15.61 -2.21 2.23
C PRO A 132 16.18 -1.96 0.82
N ASP A 133 17.11 -2.80 0.36
CA ASP A 133 17.67 -2.79 -1.00
C ASP A 133 17.04 -3.85 -1.92
N ARG A 134 16.03 -4.60 -1.44
CA ARG A 134 15.30 -5.54 -2.28
C ARG A 134 14.48 -4.75 -3.29
N GLU A 135 14.72 -4.99 -4.58
CA GLU A 135 13.85 -4.50 -5.64
C GLU A 135 12.45 -5.07 -5.39
N ILE A 136 11.49 -4.19 -5.12
CA ILE A 136 10.10 -4.59 -4.99
C ILE A 136 9.57 -4.72 -6.43
N PRO A 137 9.16 -5.93 -6.87
CA PRO A 137 8.65 -6.10 -8.22
C PRO A 137 7.43 -5.21 -8.38
N ILE A 138 7.55 -4.22 -9.27
CA ILE A 138 6.41 -3.46 -9.75
C ILE A 138 5.63 -4.43 -10.63
N GLU A 139 4.50 -4.95 -10.14
CA GLU A 139 3.55 -5.65 -10.99
C GLU A 139 3.16 -4.67 -12.10
N SER A 140 3.77 -4.87 -13.27
CA SER A 140 3.49 -4.07 -14.45
C SER A 140 2.07 -4.41 -14.88
N ASP A 141 1.27 -3.39 -15.20
CA ASP A 141 -0.10 -3.41 -15.76
C ASP A 141 -0.23 -4.15 -17.11
N ALA A 142 0.47 -5.26 -17.29
CA ALA A 142 0.45 -6.06 -18.51
C ALA A 142 -0.63 -7.14 -18.45
N GLU A 143 -1.89 -6.75 -18.17
CA GLU A 143 -3.03 -7.56 -18.57
C GLU A 143 -4.27 -6.69 -18.83
N ARG A 144 -4.14 -5.77 -19.80
CA ARG A 144 -5.31 -5.19 -20.46
C ARG A 144 -5.05 -4.93 -21.95
N THR A 145 -4.71 -5.99 -22.67
CA THR A 145 -5.00 -6.09 -24.11
C THR A 145 -6.34 -6.83 -24.19
N ASN A 146 -7.49 -6.16 -24.25
CA ASN A 146 -8.04 -5.54 -25.44
C ASN A 146 -8.00 -6.45 -26.70
N ASP A 147 -8.50 -7.68 -26.57
CA ASP A 147 -8.99 -8.45 -27.72
C ASP A 147 -10.40 -7.94 -28.08
N THR A 148 -10.41 -6.80 -28.77
CA THR A 148 -11.41 -6.56 -29.83
C THR A 148 -10.66 -6.81 -31.12
N ASP A 149 -10.83 -7.99 -31.72
CA ASP A 149 -10.56 -8.18 -33.13
C ASP A 149 -11.85 -8.64 -33.82
N GLU A 150 -12.26 -7.76 -34.71
CA GLU A 150 -13.39 -7.77 -35.59
C GLU A 150 -12.91 -8.37 -36.91
N HIS A 151 -13.34 -9.57 -37.28
CA HIS A 151 -13.22 -10.13 -38.64
C HIS A 151 -13.97 -11.48 -38.65
N ALA A 152 -14.75 -11.91 -39.63
CA ALA A 152 -15.35 -11.35 -40.82
C ALA A 152 -16.38 -12.42 -41.26
N GLU A 153 -17.45 -12.03 -41.95
CA GLU A 153 -18.42 -12.96 -42.55
C GLU A 153 -17.74 -14.00 -43.47
N PRO A 154 -18.41 -15.12 -43.72
CA PRO A 154 -18.64 -15.44 -45.12
C PRO A 154 -20.12 -15.69 -45.43
N SER A 155 -20.55 -15.02 -46.49
CA SER A 155 -21.80 -15.20 -47.22
C SER A 155 -21.74 -16.47 -48.06
N GLU A 156 -22.74 -17.36 -47.96
CA GLU A 156 -23.24 -18.25 -49.03
C GLU A 156 -24.61 -18.78 -48.54
N ALA A 157 -25.67 -18.99 -49.31
CA ALA A 157 -26.23 -18.48 -50.56
C ALA A 157 -27.68 -19.05 -50.57
N ASN A 158 -28.64 -18.30 -51.10
CA ASN A 158 -30.06 -18.66 -51.16
C ASN A 158 -30.32 -19.97 -51.93
N ASP A 159 -31.35 -20.72 -51.56
CA ASP A 159 -32.29 -21.26 -52.55
C ASP A 159 -33.71 -21.36 -51.99
N ASP A 160 -34.65 -21.19 -52.91
CA ASP A 160 -35.98 -20.60 -52.79
C ASP A 160 -37.00 -21.59 -53.38
N ARG A 161 -38.26 -21.53 -52.89
CA ARG A 161 -39.47 -22.21 -53.43
C ARG A 161 -39.53 -23.73 -53.21
N THR A 162 -40.67 -24.40 -53.02
CA THR A 162 -42.12 -24.21 -53.32
C THR A 162 -42.80 -25.39 -52.59
N ASP A 163 -43.92 -25.29 -51.86
CA ASP A 163 -45.33 -25.21 -52.28
C ASP A 163 -46.10 -26.41 -51.67
N GLU A 164 -47.41 -26.42 -51.86
CA GLU A 164 -48.48 -26.87 -51.02
C GLU A 164 -48.70 -28.39 -50.91
N SER A 165 -49.63 -28.69 -49.98
CA SER A 165 -50.72 -29.66 -50.11
C SER A 165 -50.57 -31.07 -49.51
N SER A 166 -51.41 -31.25 -48.49
CA SER A 166 -52.39 -32.34 -48.34
C SER A 166 -51.88 -33.77 -48.13
N GLU A 167 -52.23 -34.36 -46.99
CA GLU A 167 -53.13 -35.53 -46.98
C GLU A 167 -53.69 -35.74 -45.56
N GLY A 168 -55.01 -35.83 -45.48
CA GLY A 168 -55.73 -36.35 -44.32
C GLY A 168 -56.00 -37.85 -44.45
N SER A 169 -56.90 -38.32 -43.59
CA SER A 169 -57.44 -39.70 -43.45
C SER A 169 -56.60 -40.62 -42.55
N GLU A 170 -57.04 -40.85 -41.30
CA GLU A 170 -58.10 -41.78 -40.87
C GLU A 170 -57.68 -43.26 -41.00
N GLN A 171 -57.44 -43.91 -39.86
CA GLN A 171 -58.20 -45.07 -39.36
C GLN A 171 -57.76 -45.46 -37.95
#